data_AF-A0A9E0LSV5-F1
#
_entry.id   AF-A0A9E0LSV5-F1
#
_cell.length_a   1.000
_cell.length_b   1.000
_cell.length_c   1.000
_cell.angle_alpha   90.00
_cell.angle_beta   90.00
_cell.angle_gamma   90.00
#
_symmetry.space_group_name_H-M   'P 1'
#
loop_
_entity.id
_entity.type
_entity.pdbx_description
1 polymer ?
#
loop_
_entity_poly.entity_id
_entity_poly.type
_entity_poly.pdbx_seq_one_letter_code
_entity_poly.pdbx_strand_id
1 'polypeptide(L)'
;MEKLEANFSLWRSNQLDSFGLNEAIHTYHQTEQREIWGLYQRGLESAAVSRAVADGLLHEAELSSELLADLSPGIAYFRQL
;
A
#
# COMPACT_ATOMS: atom_id res chain seq x y z
N MET A 1 5.03 -11.79 -1.65
CA MET A 1 4.83 -13.02 -2.46
C MET A 1 4.93 -14.29 -1.63
N GLU A 2 6.06 -14.58 -0.94
CA GLU A 2 6.26 -15.86 -0.23
C GLU A 2 5.18 -16.22 0.80
N LYS A 3 4.71 -15.24 1.59
CA LYS A 3 3.64 -15.46 2.58
C LYS A 3 2.30 -15.83 1.94
N LEU A 4 1.98 -15.28 0.76
CA LEU A 4 0.73 -15.60 0.06
C LEU A 4 0.79 -17.01 -0.54
N GLU A 5 1.93 -17.40 -1.12
CA GLU A 5 2.13 -18.74 -1.67
C GLU A 5 2.04 -19.84 -0.60
N ALA A 6 2.54 -19.57 0.61
CA ALA A 6 2.38 -20.46 1.75
C ALA A 6 0.89 -20.71 2.08
N ASN A 7 0.05 -19.67 2.03
CA ASN A 7 -1.39 -19.80 2.28
C ASN A 7 -2.10 -20.61 1.19
N PHE A 8 -1.71 -20.48 -0.08
CA PHE A 8 -2.20 -21.34 -1.15
C PHE A 8 -1.81 -22.81 -0.93
N SER A 9 -0.60 -23.07 -0.45
CA SER A 9 -0.14 -24.42 -0.13
C SER A 9 -0.94 -25.05 1.02
N LEU A 10 -1.24 -24.27 2.07
CA LEU A 10 -2.11 -24.70 3.16
C LEU A 10 -3.53 -25.02 2.69
N TRP A 11 -4.09 -24.19 1.81
CA TRP A 11 -5.41 -24.42 1.21
C TRP A 11 -5.46 -25.71 0.38
N ARG A 12 -4.46 -25.96 -0.48
CA ARG A 12 -4.36 -27.21 -1.25
C ARG A 12 -4.25 -28.46 -0.37
N SER A 13 -3.74 -28.30 0.85
CA SER A 13 -3.63 -29.39 1.83
C SER A 13 -4.83 -29.51 2.77
N ASN A 14 -5.94 -28.79 2.51
CA ASN A 14 -7.13 -28.70 3.37
C ASN A 14 -6.86 -28.20 4.80
N GLN A 15 -5.72 -27.54 5.03
CA GLN A 15 -5.36 -26.94 6.31
C GLN A 15 -5.83 -25.48 6.44
N LEU A 16 -6.29 -24.90 5.32
CA LEU A 16 -6.92 -23.59 5.25
C LEU A 16 -8.16 -23.74 4.36
N ASP A 17 -9.31 -23.25 4.81
CA ASP A 17 -10.52 -23.27 3.99
C ASP A 17 -10.53 -22.10 3.00
N SER A 18 -11.51 -22.10 2.10
CA SER A 18 -11.63 -21.07 1.07
C SER A 18 -11.91 -19.67 1.65
N PHE A 19 -12.51 -19.57 2.84
CA PHE A 19 -12.74 -18.29 3.50
C PHE A 19 -11.43 -17.73 4.09
N GLY A 20 -10.65 -18.57 4.76
CA GLY A 20 -9.34 -18.23 5.30
C GLY A 20 -8.33 -17.85 4.22
N LEU A 21 -8.34 -18.54 3.07
CA LEU A 21 -7.53 -18.14 1.92
C LEU A 21 -7.98 -16.78 1.36
N ASN A 22 -9.29 -16.56 1.23
CA ASN A 22 -9.82 -15.29 0.74
C ASN A 22 -9.45 -14.11 1.65
N GLU A 23 -9.53 -14.29 2.96
CA GLU A 23 -9.10 -13.27 3.94
C GLU A 23 -7.59 -13.02 3.87
N ALA A 24 -6.77 -14.05 3.63
CA ALA A 24 -5.34 -13.90 3.44
C ALA A 24 -4.98 -13.13 2.16
N ILE A 25 -5.70 -13.39 1.06
CA ILE A 25 -5.56 -12.64 -0.20
C ILE A 25 -6.00 -11.19 0.03
N HIS A 26 -7.14 -10.96 0.69
CA HIS A 26 -7.58 -9.61 1.04
C HIS A 26 -6.55 -8.89 1.90
N THR A 27 -6.03 -9.51 2.96
CA THR A 27 -5.01 -8.91 3.82
C THR A 27 -3.73 -8.58 3.04
N TYR A 28 -3.31 -9.47 2.13
CA TYR A 28 -2.14 -9.25 1.29
C TYR A 28 -2.30 -8.06 0.34
N HIS A 29 -3.50 -7.83 -0.20
CA HIS A 29 -3.77 -6.78 -1.19
C HIS A 29 -4.27 -5.46 -0.55
N GLN A 30 -4.79 -5.49 0.68
CA GLN A 30 -5.53 -4.36 1.26
C GLN A 30 -4.69 -3.42 2.13
N THR A 31 -3.38 -3.59 2.32
CA THR A 31 -2.67 -2.72 3.28
C THR A 31 -2.22 -1.41 2.64
N GLU A 32 -1.31 -1.44 1.67
CA GLU A 32 -0.68 -0.21 1.16
C GLU A 32 -1.59 0.57 0.20
N GLN A 33 -2.15 -0.14 -0.79
CA GLN A 33 -2.98 0.49 -1.82
C GLN A 33 -4.32 1.00 -1.28
N ARG A 34 -4.87 0.33 -0.25
CA ARG A 34 -6.13 0.75 0.38
C ARG A 34 -5.96 1.99 1.25
N GLU A 35 -4.78 2.17 1.86
CA GLU A 35 -4.47 3.36 2.63
C GLU A 35 -4.40 4.59 1.71
N ILE A 36 -3.62 4.51 0.63
CA ILE A 36 -3.51 5.58 -0.38
C ILE A 36 -4.88 5.90 -0.99
N TRP A 37 -5.65 4.87 -1.35
CA TRP A 37 -7.01 5.06 -1.85
C TRP A 37 -7.93 5.72 -0.82
N GLY A 38 -7.81 5.35 0.46
CA GLY A 38 -8.57 5.95 1.55
C GLY A 38 -8.23 7.42 1.77
N LEU A 39 -6.96 7.81 1.63
CA LEU A 39 -6.54 9.22 1.67
C LEU A 39 -7.15 10.00 0.50
N TYR A 40 -7.08 9.44 -0.71
CA TYR A 40 -7.66 10.06 -1.90
C TYR A 40 -9.17 10.25 -1.78
N GLN A 41 -9.91 9.22 -1.34
CA GLN A 41 -11.36 9.32 -1.15
C GLN A 41 -11.79 10.37 -0.13
N ARG A 42 -10.93 10.70 0.84
CA ARG A 42 -11.19 11.72 1.86
C ARG A 42 -10.86 13.14 1.38
N GLY A 43 -10.44 13.32 0.14
CA GLY A 43 -9.97 14.62 -0.38
C GLY A 43 -8.65 15.05 0.27
N LEU A 44 -7.79 14.08 0.61
CA LEU A 44 -6.45 14.31 1.15
C LEU A 44 -5.41 13.98 0.07
N GLU A 45 -5.51 14.59 -1.10
CA GLU A 45 -4.70 14.27 -2.28
C GLU A 45 -3.20 14.43 -2.00
N SER A 46 -2.80 15.52 -1.33
CA SER A 46 -1.38 15.73 -0.96
C SER A 46 -0.86 14.63 -0.05
N ALA A 47 -1.68 14.13 0.88
CA ALA A 47 -1.30 13.02 1.74
C ALA A 47 -1.24 11.70 0.96
N ALA A 48 -2.19 11.46 0.04
CA ALA A 48 -2.20 10.29 -0.81
C ALA A 48 -0.95 10.21 -1.71
N VAL A 49 -0.57 11.33 -2.34
CA VAL A 49 0.65 11.40 -3.17
C VAL A 49 1.90 11.25 -2.30
N SER A 50 1.95 11.91 -1.14
CA SER A 50 3.08 11.78 -0.21
C SER A 50 3.29 10.33 0.25
N ARG A 51 2.19 9.62 0.55
CA ARG A 51 2.23 8.20 0.93
C ARG A 51 2.68 7.32 -0.24
N ALA A 52 2.16 7.55 -1.45
CA ALA A 52 2.56 6.80 -2.63
C ALA A 52 4.06 6.94 -2.94
N VAL A 53 4.65 8.12 -2.72
CA VAL A 53 6.08 8.35 -2.88
C VAL A 53 6.90 7.69 -1.75
N ALA A 54 6.39 7.73 -0.51
CA ALA A 54 7.04 7.07 0.62
C ALA A 54 7.09 5.53 0.44
N ASP A 55 6.02 4.94 -0.07
CA ASP A 55 5.91 3.50 -0.36
C ASP A 55 6.64 3.09 -1.67
N GLY A 56 7.19 4.05 -2.41
CA GLY A 56 7.90 3.80 -3.68
C GLY A 56 7.00 3.44 -4.87
N LEU A 57 5.69 3.62 -4.74
CA LEU A 57 4.72 3.45 -5.84
C LEU A 57 4.82 4.57 -6.88
N LEU A 58 5.23 5.76 -6.46
CA LEU A 58 5.52 6.91 -7.31
C LEU A 58 6.96 7.38 -7.04
N HIS A 59 7.74 7.64 -8.08
CA HIS A 59 9.11 8.11 -7.92
C HIS A 59 9.15 9.65 -7.81
N GLU A 60 10.01 10.18 -6.95
CA GLU A 60 10.20 11.64 -6.78
C GLU A 60 10.54 12.35 -8.10
N ALA A 61 11.22 11.66 -9.03
CA ALA A 61 11.57 12.18 -10.35
C ALA A 61 10.36 12.38 -11.29
N GLU A 62 9.19 11.82 -10.95
CA GLU A 62 7.95 12.00 -11.70
C GLU A 62 7.20 13.26 -11.25
N LEU A 63 7.63 13.90 -10.16
CA LEU A 63 7.06 15.13 -9.63
C LEU A 63 7.83 16.34 -10.15
N SER A 64 7.11 17.47 -10.33
CA SER A 64 7.79 18.75 -10.52
C SER A 64 8.57 19.12 -9.26
N SER A 65 9.66 19.88 -9.42
CA SER A 65 10.48 20.33 -8.29
C SER A 65 9.69 21.16 -7.26
N GLU A 66 8.70 21.92 -7.72
CA GLU A 66 7.77 22.69 -6.87
C GLU A 66 6.89 21.76 -6.05
N LEU A 67 6.23 20.79 -6.69
CA LEU A 67 5.36 19.84 -6.01
C LEU A 67 6.14 18.94 -5.04
N LEU A 68 7.35 18.52 -5.41
CA LEU A 68 8.21 17.74 -4.54
C LEU A 68 8.60 18.54 -3.28
N ALA A 69 8.90 19.83 -3.42
CA ALA A 69 9.22 20.68 -2.26
C ALA A 69 8.02 20.79 -1.30
N ASP A 70 6.82 21.00 -1.84
CA ASP A 70 5.58 21.09 -1.06
C ASP A 70 5.22 19.78 -0.34
N LEU A 71 5.44 18.64 -1.00
CA LEU A 71 5.12 17.32 -0.46
C LEU A 71 6.22 16.71 0.41
N SER A 72 7.45 17.25 0.36
CA SER A 72 8.61 16.74 1.11
C SER A 72 8.34 16.48 2.60
N PRO A 73 7.65 17.38 3.34
CA PRO A 73 7.31 17.11 4.74
C PRO A 73 6.40 15.90 4.93
N GLY A 74 5.40 15.74 4.07
CA GLY A 74 4.47 14.60 4.10
C GLY A 74 5.16 13.29 3.73
N ILE A 75 6.01 13.31 2.71
CA ILE A 75 6.83 12.15 2.31
C ILE A 75 7.74 11.73 3.46
N ALA A 76 8.42 12.68 4.10
CA ALA A 76 9.29 12.40 5.24
C ALA A 76 8.53 11.82 6.43
N TYR A 77 7.32 12.31 6.71
CA TYR A 77 6.43 11.76 7.73
C TYR A 77 6.09 10.29 7.47
N PHE A 78 5.63 9.95 6.26
CA PHE A 78 5.24 8.58 5.94
C PHE A 78 6.41 7.60 5.89
N ARG A 79 7.62 8.05 5.54
CA ARG A 79 8.84 7.22 5.59
C ARG A 79 9.26 6.81 7.01
N GLN A 80 8.75 7.50 8.03
CA GLN A 80 9.07 7.25 9.44
C GLN A 80 8.02 6.40 10.16
N LEU A 81 6.88 6.13 9.53
CA LEU A 81 5.83 5.26 10.04
C LEU A 81 6.17 3.78 9.79
#